data_AF-A0A976PG23-F1
#
_entry.id   AF-A0A976PG23-F1
#
_cell.length_a   1.000
_cell.length_b   1.000
_cell.length_c   1.000
_cell.angle_alpha   90.00
_cell.angle_beta   90.00
_cell.angle_gamma   90.00
#
_symmetry.space_group_name_H-M   'P 1'
#
loop_
_entity.id
_entity.type
_entity.pdbx_description
1 polymer ?
#
loop_
_entity_poly.entity_id
_entity_poly.type
_entity_poly.pdbx_seq_one_letter_code
_entity_poly.pdbx_strand_id
1 'polypeptide(L)'
;MLKKLIILFILIQGHQVFAAVEKQQAVDLISKISSVMKPLADNQDLEIKIEFKSMNNPGAFSKWEKRKKIGLITFSDELFYVENVDLYAVAMIACHEYGHFLGGAPYVEVMPTGSIFTARNKFEKMSVEGQADFFASTICAPLVESFLTETTDDPILLSFCEGKRSDCLTTINAIRSAADSFVEILAGYNYHDTYTSLFDVSRFQTDRTLNYAGEYPTMQCRVQTMVQGLSCFEILEDGTCLNEIGQTIELRPKCWFKENR
;
A
#
# COMPACT_ATOMS: atom_id res chain seq x y z
N MET A 1 -15.91 46.61 -53.54
CA MET A 1 -14.88 45.58 -53.23
C MET A 1 -14.76 45.46 -51.72
N LEU A 2 -15.44 44.49 -51.10
CA LEU A 2 -15.46 44.29 -49.65
C LEU A 2 -14.69 43.00 -49.34
N LYS A 3 -13.49 43.12 -48.77
CA LYS A 3 -12.66 41.96 -48.37
C LYS A 3 -13.25 41.35 -47.09
N LYS A 4 -13.76 40.12 -47.17
CA LYS A 4 -14.20 39.34 -46.01
C LYS A 4 -12.98 38.85 -45.24
N LEU A 5 -12.87 39.26 -43.98
CA LEU A 5 -11.89 38.78 -43.01
C LEU A 5 -12.42 37.46 -42.43
N ILE A 6 -11.76 36.33 -42.72
CA ILE A 6 -12.07 35.04 -42.11
C ILE A 6 -11.27 34.98 -40.80
N ILE A 7 -11.98 35.11 -39.67
CA ILE A 7 -11.40 34.91 -38.33
C ILE A 7 -11.47 33.41 -38.04
N LEU A 8 -10.31 32.76 -38.09
CA LEU A 8 -10.13 31.35 -37.72
C LEU A 8 -10.08 31.25 -36.19
N PHE A 9 -11.18 30.83 -35.57
CA PHE A 9 -11.18 30.46 -34.15
C PHE A 9 -10.43 29.13 -33.99
N ILE A 10 -9.17 29.21 -33.57
CA ILE A 10 -8.44 28.04 -33.08
C ILE A 10 -8.99 27.75 -31.68
N LEU A 11 -9.88 26.76 -31.59
CA LEU A 11 -10.28 26.16 -30.32
C LEU A 11 -9.05 25.48 -29.73
N ILE A 12 -8.36 26.19 -28.84
CA ILE A 12 -7.36 25.58 -27.96
C ILE A 12 -8.16 24.68 -27.01
N GLN A 13 -8.28 23.40 -27.36
CA GLN A 13 -8.72 22.38 -26.42
C GLN A 13 -7.63 22.27 -25.35
N GLY A 14 -7.73 23.10 -24.31
CA GLY A 14 -6.94 22.94 -23.10
C GLY A 14 -7.18 21.52 -22.61
N HIS A 15 -6.13 20.70 -22.64
CA HIS A 15 -6.17 19.38 -22.04
C HIS A 15 -6.39 19.61 -20.56
N GLN A 16 -7.61 19.42 -20.09
CA GLN A 16 -7.86 19.35 -18.67
C GLN A 16 -7.23 18.04 -18.22
N VAL A 17 -6.10 18.16 -17.52
CA VAL A 17 -5.52 17.05 -16.77
C VAL A 17 -6.50 16.78 -15.64
N PHE A 18 -7.42 15.86 -15.87
CA PHE A 18 -8.31 15.37 -14.82
C PHE A 18 -7.48 14.48 -13.90
N ALA A 19 -7.58 14.68 -12.58
CA ALA A 19 -7.05 13.72 -11.62
C ALA A 19 -7.65 12.33 -11.91
N ALA A 20 -6.86 11.26 -11.79
CA ALA A 20 -7.31 9.91 -12.11
C ALA A 20 -8.46 9.42 -11.21
N VAL A 21 -8.61 9.99 -10.01
CA VAL A 21 -9.73 9.71 -9.10
C VAL A 21 -10.35 10.99 -8.55
N GLU A 22 -11.69 11.05 -8.50
CA GLU A 22 -12.35 12.11 -7.74
C GLU A 22 -12.23 11.81 -6.23
N LYS A 23 -11.86 12.82 -5.44
CA LYS A 23 -11.70 12.69 -3.97
C LYS A 23 -12.89 11.98 -3.30
N GLN A 24 -14.12 12.27 -3.72
CA GLN A 24 -15.30 11.64 -3.13
C GLN A 24 -15.34 10.13 -3.39
N GLN A 25 -14.95 9.68 -4.59
CA GLN A 25 -14.87 8.25 -4.91
C GLN A 25 -13.82 7.55 -4.04
N ALA A 26 -12.66 8.19 -3.82
CA ALA A 26 -11.62 7.68 -2.93
C ALA A 26 -12.10 7.57 -1.47
N VAL A 27 -12.77 8.61 -0.95
CA VAL A 27 -13.37 8.62 0.40
C VAL A 27 -14.41 7.50 0.55
N ASP A 28 -15.28 7.33 -0.44
CA ASP A 28 -16.32 6.29 -0.42
C ASP A 28 -15.70 4.89 -0.45
N LEU A 29 -14.65 4.68 -1.24
CA LEU A 29 -13.89 3.43 -1.27
C LEU A 29 -13.24 3.14 0.09
N ILE A 30 -12.51 4.12 0.66
CA ILE A 30 -11.86 3.97 1.97
C ILE A 30 -12.88 3.65 3.07
N SER A 31 -14.08 4.24 3.01
CA SER A 31 -15.18 3.91 3.93
C SER A 31 -15.65 2.46 3.80
N LYS A 32 -15.78 1.95 2.57
CA LYS A 32 -16.11 0.53 2.33
C LYS A 32 -15.02 -0.41 2.84
N ILE A 33 -13.76 -0.07 2.59
CA ILE A 33 -12.60 -0.82 3.11
C ILE A 33 -12.66 -0.86 4.64
N SER A 34 -12.89 0.29 5.29
CA SER A 34 -13.02 0.38 6.75
C SER A 34 -14.13 -0.53 7.29
N SER A 35 -15.29 -0.55 6.63
CA SER A 35 -16.39 -1.43 6.99
C SER A 35 -16.01 -2.92 6.94
N VAL A 36 -15.24 -3.33 5.93
CA VAL A 36 -14.81 -4.72 5.77
C VAL A 36 -13.67 -5.10 6.72
N MET A 37 -12.80 -4.15 7.06
CA MET A 37 -11.70 -4.36 8.00
C MET A 37 -12.15 -4.33 9.47
N LYS A 38 -13.31 -3.73 9.76
CA LYS A 38 -13.81 -3.55 11.13
C LYS A 38 -13.88 -4.87 11.93
N PRO A 39 -14.40 -6.00 11.42
CA PRO A 39 -14.43 -7.25 12.19
C PRO A 39 -13.04 -7.75 12.60
N LEU A 40 -12.03 -7.55 11.75
CA LEU A 40 -10.64 -7.92 12.07
C LEU A 40 -10.07 -7.05 13.18
N ALA A 41 -10.38 -5.75 13.19
CA ALA A 41 -10.01 -4.84 14.27
C ALA A 41 -10.74 -5.16 15.58
N ASP A 42 -12.05 -5.44 15.51
CA ASP A 42 -12.87 -5.80 16.68
C ASP A 42 -12.35 -7.07 17.37
N ASN A 43 -11.93 -8.08 16.58
CA ASN A 43 -11.33 -9.31 17.10
C ASN A 43 -10.01 -9.08 17.86
N GLN A 44 -9.34 -7.94 17.64
CA GLN A 44 -8.12 -7.54 18.33
C GLN A 44 -8.37 -6.49 19.44
N ASP A 45 -9.64 -6.20 19.78
CA ASP A 45 -10.02 -5.15 20.73
C ASP A 45 -9.40 -3.79 20.34
N LEU A 46 -9.51 -3.46 19.05
CA LEU A 46 -8.91 -2.29 18.41
C LEU A 46 -9.99 -1.44 17.73
N GLU A 47 -9.96 -0.13 18.00
CA GLU A 47 -10.71 0.87 17.21
C GLU A 47 -9.76 1.52 16.20
N ILE A 48 -10.13 1.59 14.92
CA ILE A 48 -9.38 2.32 13.89
C ILE A 48 -10.24 3.47 13.36
N LYS A 49 -9.71 4.68 13.45
CA LYS A 49 -10.31 5.89 12.91
C LYS A 49 -9.60 6.31 11.64
N ILE A 50 -10.38 6.88 10.72
CA ILE A 50 -9.87 7.47 9.49
C ILE A 50 -10.13 8.97 9.54
N GLU A 51 -9.12 9.75 9.17
CA GLU A 51 -9.25 11.19 8.97
C GLU A 51 -8.66 11.62 7.62
N PHE A 52 -9.26 12.65 7.03
CA PHE A 52 -8.78 13.29 5.82
C PHE A 52 -8.32 14.70 6.18
N LYS A 53 -7.11 15.09 5.76
CA LYS A 53 -6.52 16.38 6.11
C LYS A 53 -5.80 16.99 4.92
N SER A 54 -5.95 18.30 4.74
CA SER A 54 -5.03 19.03 3.88
C SER A 54 -3.66 19.13 4.55
N MET A 55 -2.63 18.74 3.80
CA MET A 55 -1.25 18.62 4.21
C MET A 55 -0.33 19.14 3.10
N ASN A 56 0.93 19.44 3.41
CA ASN A 56 1.84 19.91 2.37
C ASN A 56 2.32 18.81 1.42
N ASN A 57 2.07 17.54 1.78
CA ASN A 57 2.67 16.37 1.15
C ASN A 57 1.60 15.31 0.88
N PRO A 58 1.45 14.81 -0.37
CA PRO A 58 0.59 13.67 -0.65
C PRO A 58 1.07 12.42 0.08
N GLY A 59 0.14 11.67 0.64
CA GLY A 59 0.42 10.40 1.29
C GLY A 59 -0.67 9.96 2.26
N ALA A 60 -0.45 8.80 2.88
CA ALA A 60 -1.19 8.33 4.03
C ALA A 60 -0.19 7.93 5.13
N PHE A 61 -0.64 7.92 6.38
CA PHE A 61 0.16 7.39 7.48
C PHE A 61 -0.71 6.94 8.65
N SER A 62 -0.17 5.98 9.38
CA SER A 62 -0.79 5.38 10.55
C SER A 62 -0.07 5.78 11.84
N LYS A 63 -0.83 5.97 12.92
CA LYS A 63 -0.27 6.18 14.27
C LYS A 63 -1.26 5.77 15.36
N TRP A 64 -0.76 5.58 16.58
CA TRP A 64 -1.60 5.44 17.76
C TRP A 64 -2.07 6.80 18.32
N GLU A 65 -3.36 6.90 18.67
CA GLU A 65 -3.82 7.96 19.58
C GLU A 65 -3.31 7.68 21.00
N LYS A 66 -2.65 8.66 21.62
CA LYS A 66 -2.03 8.48 22.94
C LYS A 66 -3.04 7.99 23.98
N ARG A 67 -2.66 6.96 24.75
CA ARG A 67 -3.37 6.42 25.93
C ARG A 67 -4.64 5.62 25.64
N LYS A 68 -4.98 5.34 24.39
CA LYS A 68 -6.11 4.46 24.01
C LYS A 68 -5.64 3.46 22.95
N LYS A 69 -6.25 2.27 22.88
CA LYS A 69 -6.09 1.33 21.75
C LYS A 69 -6.86 1.84 20.53
N ILE A 70 -6.53 3.05 20.08
CA ILE A 70 -7.17 3.68 18.92
C ILE A 70 -6.08 3.94 17.89
N GLY A 71 -6.14 3.21 16.78
CA GLY A 71 -5.35 3.48 15.59
C GLY A 71 -5.96 4.66 14.83
N LEU A 72 -5.13 5.55 14.31
CA LEU A 72 -5.54 6.64 13.44
C LEU A 72 -4.81 6.50 12.10
N ILE A 73 -5.58 6.38 11.03
CA ILE A 73 -5.11 6.48 9.64
C ILE A 73 -5.45 7.89 9.15
N THR A 74 -4.43 8.62 8.71
CA THR A 74 -4.60 9.95 8.12
C THR A 74 -4.31 9.87 6.64
N PHE A 75 -5.26 10.26 5.78
CA PHE A 75 -5.03 10.50 4.37
C PHE A 75 -4.87 11.98 4.11
N SER A 76 -3.79 12.36 3.41
CA SER A 76 -3.64 13.71 2.88
C SER A 76 -4.62 13.92 1.73
N ASP A 77 -5.30 15.07 1.71
CA ASP A 77 -6.18 15.44 0.60
C ASP A 77 -5.40 15.57 -0.73
N GLU A 78 -4.13 15.94 -0.62
CA GLU A 78 -3.21 16.11 -1.74
C GLU A 78 -2.85 14.80 -2.42
N LEU A 79 -3.01 13.66 -1.73
CA LEU A 79 -2.85 12.34 -2.32
C LEU A 79 -3.80 12.14 -3.51
N PHE A 80 -5.04 12.63 -3.42
CA PHE A 80 -6.06 12.43 -4.44
C PHE A 80 -5.93 13.39 -5.64
N TYR A 81 -4.92 14.27 -5.64
CA TYR A 81 -4.58 15.13 -6.77
C TYR A 81 -3.33 14.66 -7.54
N VAL A 82 -2.71 13.57 -7.11
CA VAL A 82 -1.58 12.93 -7.83
C VAL A 82 -2.14 12.24 -9.07
N GLU A 83 -1.49 12.43 -10.23
CA GLU A 83 -2.03 12.04 -11.53
C GLU A 83 -2.24 10.53 -11.62
N ASN A 84 -1.30 9.72 -11.12
CA ASN A 84 -1.37 8.26 -11.16
C ASN A 84 -2.12 7.62 -9.97
N VAL A 85 -2.73 8.40 -9.08
CA VAL A 85 -3.55 7.86 -7.99
C VAL A 85 -4.96 7.60 -8.49
N ASP A 86 -5.25 6.34 -8.83
CA ASP A 86 -6.59 5.85 -9.13
C ASP A 86 -7.20 5.10 -7.92
N LEU A 87 -8.37 4.48 -8.10
CA LEU A 87 -9.03 3.69 -7.05
C LEU A 87 -8.23 2.44 -6.62
N TYR A 88 -7.42 1.88 -7.52
CA TYR A 88 -6.55 0.73 -7.24
C TYR A 88 -5.41 1.12 -6.31
N ALA A 89 -4.74 2.25 -6.58
CA ALA A 89 -3.73 2.82 -5.70
C ALA A 89 -4.34 3.16 -4.33
N VAL A 90 -5.50 3.82 -4.30
CA VAL A 90 -6.19 4.17 -3.04
C VAL A 90 -6.50 2.92 -2.22
N ALA A 91 -7.01 1.85 -2.84
CA ALA A 91 -7.30 0.60 -2.14
C ALA A 91 -6.05 -0.01 -1.51
N MET A 92 -4.96 -0.10 -2.28
CA MET A 92 -3.72 -0.71 -1.81
C MET A 92 -3.04 0.12 -0.72
N ILE A 93 -3.03 1.45 -0.85
CA ILE A 93 -2.52 2.36 0.19
C ILE A 93 -3.35 2.21 1.46
N ALA A 94 -4.69 2.23 1.38
CA ALA A 94 -5.53 2.04 2.55
C ALA A 94 -5.29 0.68 3.22
N CYS A 95 -5.19 -0.39 2.43
CA CYS A 95 -4.87 -1.71 2.92
C CYS A 95 -3.51 -1.80 3.62
N HIS A 96 -2.50 -1.11 3.09
CA HIS A 96 -1.20 -0.96 3.74
C HIS A 96 -1.33 -0.27 5.10
N GLU A 97 -2.05 0.86 5.19
CA GLU A 97 -2.25 1.57 6.45
C GLU A 97 -2.96 0.70 7.51
N TYR A 98 -3.98 -0.06 7.11
CA TYR A 98 -4.59 -1.06 8.00
C TYR A 98 -3.59 -2.14 8.44
N GLY A 99 -2.66 -2.53 7.55
CA GLY A 99 -1.61 -3.49 7.83
C GLY A 99 -0.66 -3.06 8.95
N HIS A 100 -0.46 -1.76 9.17
CA HIS A 100 0.30 -1.31 10.34
C HIS A 100 -0.35 -1.67 11.67
N PHE A 101 -1.67 -1.80 11.73
CA PHE A 101 -2.35 -2.16 12.98
C PHE A 101 -2.68 -3.65 13.06
N LEU A 102 -3.03 -4.27 11.93
CA LEU A 102 -3.58 -5.62 11.88
C LEU A 102 -2.59 -6.66 11.33
N GLY A 103 -1.47 -6.23 10.77
CA GLY A 103 -0.49 -7.08 10.07
C GLY A 103 0.34 -8.00 10.95
N GLY A 104 0.37 -7.76 12.27
CA GLY A 104 1.11 -8.58 13.21
C GLY A 104 2.62 -8.34 13.18
N ALA A 105 3.38 -9.33 13.66
CA ALA A 105 4.83 -9.25 13.73
C ALA A 105 5.50 -9.40 12.35
N PRO A 106 6.68 -8.79 12.12
CA PRO A 106 7.48 -8.03 13.08
C PRO A 106 6.93 -6.62 13.33
N TYR A 107 7.11 -6.14 14.56
CA TYR A 107 6.67 -4.82 14.99
C TYR A 107 7.81 -3.79 14.97
N VAL A 108 7.45 -2.52 14.82
CA VAL A 108 8.39 -1.39 14.87
C VAL A 108 9.06 -1.33 16.25
N GLU A 109 10.37 -1.31 16.25
CA GLU A 109 11.24 -1.14 17.40
C GLU A 109 11.83 0.27 17.44
N VAL A 110 12.19 0.75 18.64
CA VAL A 110 12.96 1.99 18.78
C VAL A 110 14.42 1.64 18.73
N MET A 111 15.21 2.35 17.91
CA MET A 111 16.66 2.16 17.88
C MET A 111 17.23 2.27 19.31
N PRO A 112 18.08 1.32 19.75
CA PRO A 112 18.78 1.45 21.02
C PRO A 112 19.69 2.68 20.97
N THR A 113 19.32 3.78 21.64
CA THR A 113 20.09 5.04 21.59
C THR A 113 21.31 5.04 22.51
N GLY A 114 21.69 3.90 23.08
CA GLY A 114 22.76 3.80 24.10
C GLY A 114 22.49 4.60 25.38
N SER A 115 21.32 5.27 25.47
CA SER A 115 20.90 6.09 26.60
C SER A 115 20.21 5.25 27.66
N ILE A 116 20.45 5.57 28.93
CA ILE A 116 19.78 4.96 30.10
C ILE A 116 18.28 5.32 30.11
N PHE A 117 17.87 6.35 29.34
CA PHE A 117 16.48 6.71 29.14
C PHE A 117 15.97 6.11 27.82
N THR A 118 15.27 4.98 27.91
CA THR A 118 14.53 4.43 26.77
C THR A 118 13.38 5.37 26.42
N ALA A 119 13.43 6.00 25.25
CA ALA A 119 12.28 6.72 24.71
C ALA A 119 11.11 5.73 24.56
N ARG A 120 9.91 6.08 25.03
CA ARG A 120 8.72 5.25 24.81
C ARG A 120 8.49 5.07 23.31
N ASN A 121 8.35 3.81 22.88
CA ASN A 121 8.00 3.49 21.52
C ASN A 121 6.61 4.04 21.20
N LYS A 122 6.52 5.06 20.35
CA LYS A 122 5.24 5.63 19.90
C LYS A 122 4.51 4.71 18.90
N PHE A 123 5.20 3.69 18.40
CA PHE A 123 4.76 2.73 17.41
C PHE A 123 4.66 1.31 18.00
N GLU A 124 4.49 1.20 19.33
CA GLU A 124 4.39 -0.09 20.01
C GLU A 124 3.30 -0.96 19.34
N LYS A 125 3.64 -2.20 18.96
CA LYS A 125 2.76 -3.14 18.25
C LYS A 125 2.24 -2.67 16.88
N MET A 126 2.87 -1.68 16.24
CA MET A 126 2.62 -1.41 14.82
C MET A 126 3.49 -2.33 13.98
N SER A 127 2.91 -3.00 12.98
CA SER A 127 3.66 -3.79 12.01
C SER A 127 4.64 -2.90 11.26
N VAL A 128 5.81 -3.43 10.94
CA VAL A 128 6.79 -2.73 10.08
C VAL A 128 6.27 -2.60 8.65
N GLU A 129 6.86 -1.70 7.86
CA GLU A 129 6.50 -1.42 6.46
C GLU A 129 6.31 -2.69 5.61
N GLY A 130 7.30 -3.58 5.59
CA GLY A 130 7.22 -4.81 4.81
C GLY A 130 6.10 -5.77 5.29
N GLN A 131 5.81 -5.80 6.60
CA GLN A 131 4.72 -6.61 7.12
C GLN A 131 3.35 -6.00 6.79
N ALA A 132 3.25 -4.67 6.77
CA ALA A 132 2.05 -3.96 6.34
C ALA A 132 1.78 -4.18 4.84
N ASP A 133 2.83 -4.14 3.99
CA ASP A 133 2.75 -4.49 2.57
C ASP A 133 2.29 -5.94 2.34
N PHE A 134 2.84 -6.87 3.12
CA PHE A 134 2.44 -8.28 3.07
C PHE A 134 0.97 -8.45 3.47
N PHE A 135 0.53 -7.83 4.57
CA PHE A 135 -0.87 -7.84 4.98
C PHE A 135 -1.81 -7.25 3.91
N ALA A 136 -1.39 -6.14 3.29
CA ALA A 136 -2.20 -5.45 2.29
C ALA A 136 -2.56 -6.37 1.13
N SER A 137 -1.57 -7.08 0.58
CA SER A 137 -1.75 -7.99 -0.56
C SER A 137 -2.36 -9.34 -0.19
N THR A 138 -2.13 -9.83 1.03
CA THR A 138 -2.55 -11.18 1.41
C THR A 138 -3.94 -11.25 2.03
N ILE A 139 -4.35 -10.23 2.79
CA ILE A 139 -5.61 -10.21 3.54
C ILE A 139 -6.54 -9.12 3.03
N CYS A 140 -6.09 -7.86 3.03
CA CYS A 140 -6.99 -6.74 2.79
C CYS A 140 -7.45 -6.64 1.34
N ALA A 141 -6.53 -6.71 0.37
CA ALA A 141 -6.85 -6.62 -1.06
C ALA A 141 -7.89 -7.67 -1.52
N PRO A 142 -7.78 -8.97 -1.16
CA PRO A 142 -8.84 -9.95 -1.44
C PRO A 142 -10.23 -9.55 -0.94
N LEU A 143 -10.30 -8.97 0.25
CA LEU A 143 -11.57 -8.60 0.89
C LEU A 143 -12.24 -7.42 0.21
N VAL A 144 -11.47 -6.60 -0.51
CA VAL A 144 -11.95 -5.36 -1.16
C VAL A 144 -12.00 -5.50 -2.68
N GLU A 145 -11.63 -6.66 -3.23
CA GLU A 145 -11.66 -6.96 -4.67
C GLU A 145 -12.99 -6.54 -5.30
N SER A 146 -14.11 -6.90 -4.68
CA SER A 146 -15.46 -6.60 -5.21
C SER A 146 -15.77 -5.10 -5.38
N PHE A 147 -14.97 -4.21 -4.79
CA PHE A 147 -15.12 -2.77 -4.95
C PHE A 147 -14.34 -2.21 -6.15
N LEU A 148 -13.46 -3.02 -6.73
CA LEU A 148 -12.62 -2.69 -7.87
C LEU A 148 -13.20 -3.45 -9.08
N THR A 149 -13.53 -2.73 -10.16
CA THR A 149 -14.37 -3.27 -11.25
C THR A 149 -13.66 -3.33 -12.59
N GLU A 150 -12.40 -2.91 -12.67
CA GLU A 150 -11.67 -2.93 -13.94
C GLU A 150 -10.96 -4.26 -14.16
N THR A 151 -11.15 -4.80 -15.35
CA THR A 151 -10.39 -5.95 -15.83
C THR A 151 -9.15 -5.46 -16.57
N THR A 152 -8.02 -6.16 -16.40
CA THR A 152 -6.83 -5.94 -17.24
C THR A 152 -6.72 -7.04 -18.28
N ASP A 153 -6.39 -6.65 -19.52
CA ASP A 153 -6.07 -7.58 -20.61
C ASP A 153 -4.55 -7.73 -20.79
N ASP A 154 -3.74 -7.25 -19.83
CA ASP A 154 -2.28 -7.34 -19.89
C ASP A 154 -1.84 -8.83 -19.82
N PRO A 155 -1.29 -9.40 -20.91
CA PRO A 155 -0.96 -10.82 -20.97
C PRO A 155 0.12 -11.22 -19.96
N ILE A 156 0.96 -10.28 -19.53
CA ILE A 156 2.00 -10.55 -18.54
C ILE A 156 1.33 -10.78 -17.17
N LEU A 157 0.39 -9.90 -16.78
CA LEU A 157 -0.35 -10.04 -15.53
C LEU A 157 -1.24 -11.29 -15.54
N LEU A 158 -1.89 -11.58 -16.66
CA LEU A 158 -2.66 -12.81 -16.86
C LEU A 158 -1.80 -14.05 -16.63
N SER A 159 -0.64 -14.13 -17.29
CA SER A 159 0.27 -15.27 -17.13
C SER A 159 0.81 -15.41 -15.71
N PHE A 160 1.05 -14.30 -15.00
CA PHE A 160 1.51 -14.33 -13.61
C PHE A 160 0.44 -14.89 -12.67
N CYS A 161 -0.83 -14.63 -12.94
CA CYS A 161 -1.96 -15.06 -12.12
C CYS A 161 -2.47 -16.47 -12.44
N GLU A 162 -1.91 -17.17 -13.43
CA GLU A 162 -2.23 -18.58 -13.69
C GLU A 162 -1.91 -19.45 -12.47
N GLY A 163 -2.91 -20.16 -11.95
CA GLY A 163 -2.77 -21.00 -10.74
C GLY A 163 -2.55 -20.22 -9.44
N LYS A 164 -2.93 -18.92 -9.41
CA LYS A 164 -2.98 -18.11 -8.19
C LYS A 164 -4.42 -18.00 -7.68
N ARG A 165 -4.60 -17.25 -6.58
CA ARG A 165 -5.92 -16.94 -6.05
C ARG A 165 -6.79 -16.22 -7.08
N SER A 166 -8.12 -16.32 -6.92
CA SER A 166 -9.08 -15.66 -7.79
C SER A 166 -8.92 -14.14 -7.83
N ASP A 167 -8.48 -13.52 -6.73
CA ASP A 167 -8.27 -12.08 -6.61
C ASP A 167 -6.95 -11.59 -7.22
N CYS A 168 -6.12 -12.49 -7.76
CA CYS A 168 -4.76 -12.17 -8.16
C CYS A 168 -4.68 -11.01 -9.16
N LEU A 169 -5.56 -10.97 -10.17
CA LEU A 169 -5.54 -9.93 -11.20
C LEU A 169 -5.89 -8.55 -10.62
N THR A 170 -6.92 -8.50 -9.78
CA THR A 170 -7.34 -7.26 -9.12
C THR A 170 -6.23 -6.77 -8.18
N THR A 171 -5.65 -7.68 -7.40
CA THR A 171 -4.61 -7.33 -6.43
C THR A 171 -3.29 -6.94 -7.11
N ILE A 172 -2.85 -7.61 -8.18
CA ILE A 172 -1.62 -7.22 -8.91
C ILE A 172 -1.78 -5.88 -9.63
N ASN A 173 -2.98 -5.56 -10.14
CA ASN A 173 -3.28 -4.22 -10.66
C ASN A 173 -3.21 -3.16 -9.55
N ALA A 174 -3.76 -3.45 -8.37
CA ALA A 174 -3.66 -2.58 -7.19
C ALA A 174 -2.22 -2.33 -6.76
N ILE A 175 -1.37 -3.36 -6.78
CA ILE A 175 0.07 -3.23 -6.50
C ILE A 175 0.75 -2.34 -7.54
N ARG A 176 0.49 -2.56 -8.83
CA ARG A 176 1.05 -1.77 -9.92
C ARG A 176 0.68 -0.30 -9.80
N SER A 177 -0.61 -0.01 -9.66
CA SER A 177 -1.11 1.36 -9.55
C SER A 177 -0.54 2.10 -8.33
N ALA A 178 -0.48 1.43 -7.17
CA ALA A 178 0.17 2.00 -5.99
C ALA A 178 1.67 2.26 -6.22
N ALA A 179 2.39 1.34 -6.86
CA ALA A 179 3.80 1.52 -7.18
C ALA A 179 4.02 2.73 -8.11
N ASP A 180 3.22 2.87 -9.16
CA ASP A 180 3.28 4.00 -10.10
C ASP A 180 2.97 5.32 -9.39
N SER A 181 1.94 5.34 -8.52
CA SER A 181 1.61 6.48 -7.65
C SER A 181 2.78 6.88 -6.74
N PHE A 182 3.42 5.91 -6.08
CA PHE A 182 4.56 6.17 -5.20
C PHE A 182 5.76 6.72 -5.98
N VAL A 183 6.03 6.20 -7.18
CA VAL A 183 7.11 6.70 -8.04
C VAL A 183 6.89 8.17 -8.40
N GLU A 184 5.66 8.56 -8.76
CA GLU A 184 5.32 9.96 -9.04
C GLU A 184 5.51 10.84 -7.81
N ILE A 185 4.98 10.43 -6.65
CA ILE A 185 5.11 11.17 -5.40
C ILE A 185 6.58 11.38 -5.05
N LEU A 186 7.41 10.32 -5.11
CA LEU A 186 8.83 10.38 -4.80
C LEU A 186 9.62 11.22 -5.80
N ALA A 187 9.26 11.17 -7.07
CA ALA A 187 9.86 12.04 -8.10
C ALA A 187 9.58 13.53 -7.79
N GLY A 188 8.39 13.86 -7.30
CA GLY A 188 8.05 15.21 -6.82
C GLY A 188 8.95 15.73 -5.68
N TYR A 189 9.57 14.83 -4.93
CA TYR A 189 10.51 15.15 -3.85
C TYR A 189 11.99 15.08 -4.26
N ASN A 190 12.31 14.84 -5.53
CA ASN A 190 13.66 14.58 -6.01
C ASN A 190 14.34 13.38 -5.35
N TYR A 191 13.58 12.36 -4.93
CA TYR A 191 14.18 11.07 -4.58
C TYR A 191 14.62 10.33 -5.84
N HIS A 192 15.84 9.77 -5.81
CA HIS A 192 16.43 9.10 -6.97
C HIS A 192 16.23 7.58 -6.98
N ASP A 193 15.76 6.99 -5.87
CA ASP A 193 15.46 5.56 -5.77
C ASP A 193 13.97 5.30 -6.04
N THR A 194 13.58 5.45 -7.31
CA THR A 194 12.21 5.24 -7.80
C THR A 194 12.08 3.99 -8.66
N TYR A 195 13.10 3.13 -8.69
CA TYR A 195 13.03 1.91 -9.48
C TYR A 195 12.00 0.94 -8.89
N THR A 196 11.02 0.58 -9.72
CA THR A 196 10.01 -0.41 -9.41
C THR A 196 9.81 -1.33 -10.63
N SER A 197 9.70 -2.62 -10.36
CA SER A 197 9.39 -3.66 -11.33
C SER A 197 8.64 -4.77 -10.62
N LEU A 198 7.47 -5.14 -11.15
CA LEU A 198 6.65 -6.20 -10.57
C LEU A 198 7.37 -7.56 -10.56
N PHE A 199 8.26 -7.79 -11.53
CA PHE A 199 8.87 -9.09 -11.80
C PHE A 199 10.38 -9.12 -11.67
N ASP A 200 11.03 -7.98 -11.42
CA ASP A 200 12.43 -8.01 -11.06
C ASP A 200 12.55 -8.61 -9.65
N VAL A 201 13.17 -9.79 -9.58
CA VAL A 201 13.49 -10.50 -8.33
C VAL A 201 14.91 -10.22 -7.85
N SER A 202 15.51 -9.10 -8.28
CA SER A 202 16.82 -8.68 -7.82
C SER A 202 16.91 -8.78 -6.29
N ARG A 203 17.85 -9.62 -5.84
CA ARG A 203 17.96 -10.07 -4.46
C ARG A 203 18.75 -9.04 -3.66
N PHE A 204 18.12 -7.93 -3.32
CA PHE A 204 18.60 -7.17 -2.18
C PHE A 204 18.41 -8.08 -0.96
N GLN A 205 19.49 -8.38 -0.25
CA GLN A 205 19.41 -9.10 1.02
C GLN A 205 19.77 -8.10 2.11
N THR A 206 18.96 -8.07 3.16
CA THR A 206 19.29 -7.32 4.38
C THR A 206 19.91 -8.26 5.41
N ASP A 207 20.86 -7.74 6.18
CA ASP A 207 21.52 -8.49 7.25
C ASP A 207 20.66 -8.61 8.52
N ARG A 208 19.50 -7.95 8.56
CA ARG A 208 18.54 -7.98 9.66
C ARG A 208 17.14 -7.57 9.19
N THR A 209 16.13 -7.85 9.99
CA THR A 209 14.80 -7.27 9.75
C THR A 209 14.88 -5.73 9.85
N LEU A 210 14.31 -5.05 8.85
CA LEU A 210 14.17 -3.59 8.84
C LEU A 210 12.96 -3.20 9.68
N ASN A 211 13.15 -3.17 11.00
CA ASN A 211 12.10 -2.92 11.97
C ASN A 211 12.33 -1.71 12.87
N TYR A 212 13.37 -0.89 12.66
CA TYR A 212 13.49 0.32 13.46
C TYR A 212 12.59 1.45 12.94
N ALA A 213 12.10 2.29 13.87
CA ALA A 213 11.29 3.44 13.53
C ALA A 213 12.00 4.35 12.51
N GLY A 214 11.34 4.60 11.38
CA GLY A 214 11.88 5.40 10.27
C GLY A 214 12.72 4.60 9.27
N GLU A 215 12.79 3.27 9.40
CA GLU A 215 13.36 2.42 8.36
C GLU A 215 12.32 2.02 7.34
N TYR A 216 12.72 2.08 6.08
CA TYR A 216 11.88 1.74 4.94
C TYR A 216 12.63 0.76 4.04
N PRO A 217 12.02 -0.36 3.63
CA PRO A 217 12.51 -1.13 2.50
C PRO A 217 12.57 -0.26 1.24
N THR A 218 13.42 -0.63 0.29
CA THR A 218 13.41 0.01 -1.03
C THR A 218 12.06 -0.20 -1.73
N MET A 219 11.68 0.69 -2.64
CA MET A 219 10.41 0.55 -3.36
C MET A 219 10.28 -0.78 -4.09
N GLN A 220 11.36 -1.24 -4.73
CA GLN A 220 11.42 -2.56 -5.34
C GLN A 220 11.13 -3.69 -4.33
N CYS A 221 11.69 -3.60 -3.12
CA CYS A 221 11.48 -4.59 -2.06
C CYS A 221 10.02 -4.60 -1.57
N ARG A 222 9.39 -3.42 -1.47
CA ARG A 222 7.96 -3.29 -1.13
C ARG A 222 7.07 -3.94 -2.17
N VAL A 223 7.29 -3.64 -3.46
CA VAL A 223 6.57 -4.26 -4.58
C VAL A 223 6.72 -5.78 -4.54
N GLN A 224 7.94 -6.29 -4.41
CA GLN A 224 8.17 -7.75 -4.30
C GLN A 224 7.45 -8.37 -3.11
N THR A 225 7.37 -7.67 -1.98
CA THR A 225 6.65 -8.16 -0.79
C THR A 225 5.18 -8.36 -1.08
N MET A 226 4.54 -7.38 -1.72
CA MET A 226 3.14 -7.47 -2.10
C MET A 226 2.91 -8.56 -3.16
N VAL A 227 3.79 -8.64 -4.18
CA VAL A 227 3.72 -9.68 -5.23
C VAL A 227 3.87 -11.08 -4.66
N GLN A 228 4.78 -11.28 -3.68
CA GLN A 228 4.92 -12.57 -3.01
C GLN A 228 3.68 -12.95 -2.20
N GLY A 229 3.00 -11.96 -1.62
CA GLY A 229 1.70 -12.14 -0.95
C GLY A 229 0.63 -12.80 -1.82
N LEU A 230 0.66 -12.60 -3.14
CA LEU A 230 -0.27 -13.24 -4.08
C LEU A 230 -0.14 -14.76 -4.15
N SER A 231 0.98 -15.31 -3.68
CA SER A 231 1.16 -16.76 -3.57
C SER A 231 0.57 -17.34 -2.29
N CYS A 232 -0.02 -16.50 -1.44
CA CYS A 232 -0.59 -16.90 -0.17
C CYS A 232 -2.08 -17.21 -0.24
N PHE A 233 -2.47 -18.47 -0.08
CA PHE A 233 -3.87 -18.90 -0.16
C PHE A 233 -4.56 -18.82 1.20
N GLU A 234 -3.85 -19.19 2.27
CA GLU A 234 -4.38 -19.16 3.63
C GLU A 234 -3.29 -18.67 4.58
N ILE A 235 -3.68 -17.84 5.55
CA ILE A 235 -2.80 -17.41 6.64
C ILE A 235 -3.25 -18.12 7.91
N LEU A 236 -2.31 -18.85 8.50
CA LEU A 236 -2.49 -19.52 9.77
C LEU A 236 -2.46 -18.52 10.94
N GLU A 237 -2.92 -18.95 12.11
CA GLU A 237 -2.95 -18.11 13.32
C GLU A 237 -1.57 -17.57 13.74
N ASP A 238 -0.51 -18.30 13.40
CA ASP A 238 0.89 -17.90 13.67
C ASP A 238 1.46 -16.92 12.63
N GLY A 239 0.66 -16.54 11.63
CA GLY A 239 1.06 -15.67 10.51
C GLY A 239 1.79 -16.41 9.39
N THR A 240 1.94 -17.74 9.48
CA THR A 240 2.51 -18.56 8.41
C THR A 240 1.51 -18.65 7.25
N CYS A 241 2.05 -18.64 6.04
CA CYS A 241 1.25 -18.75 4.84
C CYS A 241 1.24 -20.18 4.29
N LEU A 242 0.06 -20.67 3.88
CA LEU A 242 -0.11 -21.86 3.08
C LEU A 242 -0.31 -21.53 1.60
N ASN A 243 0.30 -22.34 0.72
CA ASN A 243 0.01 -22.34 -0.71
C ASN A 243 -1.25 -23.15 -1.04
N GLU A 244 -1.61 -23.24 -2.33
CA GLU A 244 -2.80 -23.95 -2.82
C GLU A 244 -2.88 -25.43 -2.37
N ILE A 245 -1.73 -26.08 -2.17
CA ILE A 245 -1.65 -27.47 -1.75
C ILE A 245 -1.45 -27.64 -0.23
N GLY A 246 -1.65 -26.57 0.54
CA GLY A 246 -1.58 -26.59 2.01
C GLY A 246 -0.16 -26.67 2.58
N GLN A 247 0.88 -26.38 1.79
CA GLN A 247 2.26 -26.35 2.26
C GLN A 247 2.62 -24.96 2.78
N THR A 248 3.31 -24.93 3.92
CA THR A 248 3.87 -23.70 4.49
C THR A 248 4.94 -23.12 3.58
N ILE A 249 4.85 -21.83 3.28
CA ILE A 249 5.79 -21.10 2.42
C ILE A 249 6.30 -19.84 3.13
N GLU A 250 7.62 -19.64 3.10
CA GLU A 250 8.24 -18.40 3.55
C GLU A 250 8.10 -17.36 2.44
N LEU A 251 7.16 -16.43 2.62
CA LEU A 251 6.83 -15.41 1.62
C LEU A 251 7.37 -14.02 1.92
N ARG A 252 8.04 -13.82 3.06
CA ARG A 252 8.59 -12.51 3.42
C ARG A 252 9.93 -12.32 2.70
N PRO A 253 10.08 -11.32 1.82
CA PRO A 253 11.32 -11.11 1.10
C PRO A 253 12.53 -10.85 2.00
N LYS A 254 13.65 -11.46 1.62
CA LYS A 254 14.96 -11.28 2.28
C LYS A 254 15.53 -9.87 2.17
N CYS A 255 14.91 -8.99 1.39
CA CYS A 255 15.31 -7.58 1.24
C CYS A 255 14.90 -6.71 2.42
N TRP A 256 13.94 -7.16 3.25
CA TRP A 256 13.56 -6.47 4.49
C TRP A 256 13.41 -7.38 5.70
N PHE A 257 13.20 -8.69 5.50
CA PHE A 257 12.98 -9.65 6.57
C PHE A 257 14.17 -10.59 6.75
N LYS A 258 14.57 -10.81 8.00
CA LYS A 258 15.51 -11.86 8.37
C LYS A 258 14.95 -12.62 9.56
N GLU A 259 14.74 -13.91 9.37
CA GLU A 259 14.33 -14.80 10.45
C GLU A 259 15.42 -14.84 11.54
N ASN A 260 15.02 -14.56 12.77
CA ASN A 260 15.88 -14.73 13.94
C ASN A 260 15.95 -16.23 14.23
N ARG A 261 17.01 -16.89 13.76
CA ARG A 261 17.34 -18.27 14.17
C ARG A 261 17.99 -18.31 15.55
#